data_AF-A0A941B9Z7-F1
#
_entry.id   AF-A0A941B9Z7-F1
#
_cell.length_a   1.000
_cell.length_b   1.000
_cell.length_c   1.000
_cell.angle_alpha   90.00
_cell.angle_beta   90.00
_cell.angle_gamma   90.00
#
_symmetry.space_group_name_H-M   'P 1'
#
loop_
_entity.id
_entity.type
_entity.pdbx_description
1 polymer ?
#
loop_
_entity_poly.entity_id
_entity_poly.type
_entity_poly.pdbx_seq_one_letter_code
_entity_poly.pdbx_strand_id
1 'polypeptide(L)'
;MRWTVRPVQAADLSALRPWLPAQADTMLPRPDAAAAWLLAEGAQGPAACLRVRGPIGLQRPRHWYHVGCVVHAAPELSLFHRQHTLLLGNDHTGASELAERAHAPGLDAAAQASAWRALLDAAREHLQATRALQGGRVIAELPGLRDAQGRSPFWQGLGRHFHAGDPDAVLQRLGLDGRAQLAALMPRQVVYASFLSPAAQAAMAQAAPSARVWMDTLADAGFRYSHHIDIVDGGPVFETHLDSWCARR
;
A
#
# COMPACT_ATOMS: atom_id res chain seq x y z
N MET A 1 -6.47 -25.83 1.25
CA MET A 1 -5.91 -25.86 -0.12
C MET A 1 -4.40 -25.76 0.00
N ARG A 2 -3.64 -26.52 -0.83
CA ARG A 2 -2.19 -26.39 -0.90
C ARG A 2 -1.87 -25.56 -2.14
N TRP A 3 -1.10 -24.50 -1.96
CA TRP A 3 -0.66 -23.61 -3.03
C TRP A 3 0.77 -23.95 -3.40
N THR A 4 1.07 -24.01 -4.70
CA THR A 4 2.45 -24.01 -5.18
C THR A 4 2.83 -22.56 -5.45
N VAL A 5 3.87 -22.05 -4.79
CA VAL A 5 4.35 -20.68 -5.01
C VAL A 5 5.63 -20.70 -5.85
N ARG A 6 5.65 -19.92 -6.92
CA ARG A 6 6.82 -19.79 -7.81
C ARG A 6 6.93 -18.36 -8.36
N PRO A 7 8.09 -17.97 -8.91
CA PRO A 7 8.20 -16.73 -9.66
C PRO A 7 7.23 -16.68 -10.86
N VAL A 8 6.68 -15.50 -11.12
CA VAL A 8 5.92 -15.19 -12.34
C VAL A 8 6.84 -15.27 -13.56
N GLN A 9 6.34 -15.90 -14.61
CA GLN A 9 7.01 -16.05 -15.89
C GLN A 9 6.23 -15.31 -16.98
N ALA A 10 6.86 -15.13 -18.15
CA ALA A 10 6.25 -14.41 -19.28
C ALA A 10 4.92 -15.04 -19.73
N ALA A 11 4.80 -16.36 -19.65
CA ALA A 11 3.59 -17.11 -20.01
C ALA A 11 2.39 -16.80 -19.09
N ASP A 12 2.62 -16.35 -17.85
CA ASP A 12 1.56 -16.05 -16.89
C ASP A 12 0.93 -14.67 -17.11
N LEU A 13 1.62 -13.77 -17.83
CA LEU A 13 1.23 -12.36 -17.91
C LEU A 13 -0.14 -12.15 -18.56
N SER A 14 -0.54 -13.00 -19.51
CA SER A 14 -1.86 -12.94 -20.14
C SER A 14 -2.98 -13.25 -19.15
N ALA A 15 -2.75 -14.17 -18.21
CA ALA A 15 -3.70 -14.53 -17.16
C ALA A 15 -3.74 -13.48 -16.03
N LEU A 16 -2.60 -12.87 -15.70
CA LEU A 16 -2.50 -11.90 -14.59
C LEU A 16 -2.96 -10.50 -14.96
N ARG A 17 -2.76 -10.06 -16.21
CA ARG A 17 -3.11 -8.70 -16.67
C ARG A 17 -4.54 -8.27 -16.33
N PRO A 18 -5.59 -9.10 -16.51
CA PRO A 18 -6.95 -8.72 -16.17
C PRO A 18 -7.20 -8.50 -14.67
N TRP A 19 -6.34 -9.01 -13.79
CA TRP A 19 -6.51 -8.90 -12.33
C TRP A 19 -5.80 -7.67 -11.76
N LEU A 20 -4.81 -7.15 -12.49
CA LEU A 20 -3.98 -6.06 -12.06
C LEU A 20 -4.64 -4.71 -12.39
N PRO A 21 -4.36 -3.65 -11.62
CA PRO A 21 -4.78 -2.31 -11.99
C PRO A 21 -4.11 -1.89 -13.31
N ALA A 22 -4.78 -1.04 -14.09
CA ALA A 22 -4.34 -0.64 -15.43
C ALA A 22 -2.91 -0.06 -15.49
N GLN A 23 -2.47 0.58 -14.40
CA GLN A 23 -1.16 1.19 -14.22
C GLN A 23 -0.08 0.25 -13.67
N ALA A 24 -0.38 -1.04 -13.45
CA ALA A 24 0.59 -1.99 -12.92
C ALA A 24 1.76 -2.20 -13.90
N ASP A 25 2.97 -2.27 -13.37
CA ASP A 25 4.15 -2.58 -14.17
C ASP A 25 4.16 -4.07 -14.52
N THR A 26 4.16 -4.44 -15.81
CA THR A 26 4.20 -5.84 -16.21
C THR A 26 5.61 -6.35 -16.51
N MET A 27 6.66 -5.56 -16.29
CA MET A 27 8.04 -6.02 -16.44
C MET A 27 8.37 -7.09 -15.41
N LEU A 28 9.00 -8.18 -15.85
CA LEU A 28 9.45 -9.23 -14.95
C LEU A 28 10.73 -8.79 -14.21
N PRO A 29 10.82 -9.03 -12.89
CA PRO A 29 12.07 -8.83 -12.16
C PRO A 29 13.19 -9.68 -12.74
N ARG A 30 14.42 -9.17 -12.67
CA ARG A 30 15.60 -9.98 -13.01
C ARG A 30 15.81 -11.08 -11.95
N PRO A 31 16.37 -12.23 -12.32
CA PRO A 31 16.86 -13.21 -11.35
C PRO A 31 17.83 -12.55 -10.35
N ASP A 32 17.83 -12.99 -9.11
CA ASP A 32 18.69 -12.53 -8.01
C ASP A 32 18.61 -11.03 -7.67
N ALA A 33 17.55 -10.35 -8.12
CA ALA A 33 17.27 -8.97 -7.74
C ALA A 33 16.56 -8.88 -6.38
N ALA A 34 16.63 -7.71 -5.75
CA ALA A 34 15.83 -7.41 -4.56
C ALA A 34 14.31 -7.56 -4.82
N ALA A 35 13.87 -7.24 -6.05
CA ALA A 35 12.47 -7.40 -6.44
C ALA A 35 12.14 -8.84 -6.84
N ALA A 36 10.92 -9.28 -6.52
CA ALA A 36 10.36 -10.56 -6.95
C ALA A 36 8.89 -10.40 -7.33
N TRP A 37 8.40 -11.24 -8.21
CA TRP A 37 6.97 -11.34 -8.49
C TRP A 37 6.56 -12.80 -8.33
N LEU A 38 5.71 -13.06 -7.35
CA LEU A 38 5.36 -14.39 -6.90
C LEU A 38 3.94 -14.73 -7.37
N LEU A 39 3.75 -15.98 -7.79
CA LEU A 39 2.48 -16.54 -8.20
C LEU A 39 2.14 -17.73 -7.30
N ALA A 40 0.92 -17.74 -6.78
CA ALA A 40 0.31 -18.91 -6.16
C ALA A 40 -0.56 -19.62 -7.21
N GLU A 41 -0.22 -20.87 -7.48
CA GLU A 41 -0.98 -21.77 -8.34
C GLU A 41 -1.79 -22.75 -7.52
N GLY A 42 -3.05 -22.91 -7.90
CA GLY A 42 -3.94 -23.95 -7.41
C GLY A 42 -4.12 -25.07 -8.45
N ALA A 43 -5.04 -25.99 -8.18
CA ALA A 43 -5.31 -27.13 -9.08
C ALA A 43 -5.79 -26.71 -10.49
N GLN A 44 -6.37 -25.52 -10.63
CA GLN A 44 -6.89 -24.99 -11.90
C GLN A 44 -5.95 -23.96 -12.54
N GLY A 45 -4.72 -23.83 -12.04
CA GLY A 45 -3.71 -22.90 -12.55
C GLY A 45 -3.52 -21.66 -11.66
N PRO A 46 -3.08 -20.52 -12.24
CA PRO A 46 -2.85 -19.27 -11.53
C PRO A 46 -4.07 -18.86 -10.68
N ALA A 47 -3.84 -18.51 -9.42
CA ALA A 47 -4.92 -18.13 -8.51
C ALA A 47 -4.70 -16.77 -7.83
N ALA A 48 -3.45 -16.44 -7.50
CA ALA A 48 -3.11 -15.14 -6.91
C ALA A 48 -1.66 -14.78 -7.19
N CYS A 49 -1.32 -13.50 -7.21
CA CYS A 49 0.05 -13.02 -7.34
C CYS A 49 0.33 -11.88 -6.35
N LEU A 50 1.60 -11.77 -5.95
CA LEU A 50 2.09 -10.71 -5.07
C LEU A 50 3.46 -10.25 -5.58
N ARG A 51 3.65 -8.94 -5.72
CA ARG A 51 4.96 -8.38 -6.04
C ARG A 51 5.67 -7.90 -4.79
N VAL A 52 6.95 -8.23 -4.69
CA VAL A 52 7.91 -7.62 -3.78
C VAL A 52 8.71 -6.62 -4.58
N ARG A 53 8.59 -5.32 -4.29
CA ARG A 53 9.52 -4.33 -4.79
C ARG A 53 10.73 -4.27 -3.85
N GLY A 54 11.91 -4.09 -4.45
CA GLY A 54 13.11 -3.74 -3.70
C GLY A 54 12.99 -2.35 -3.06
N PRO A 55 14.11 -1.77 -2.60
CA PRO A 55 14.11 -0.51 -1.85
C PRO A 55 13.45 0.62 -2.62
N ILE A 56 12.29 1.08 -2.14
CA ILE A 56 11.53 2.15 -2.77
C ILE A 56 12.11 3.52 -2.38
N GLY A 57 11.83 4.55 -3.18
CA GLY A 57 12.18 5.93 -2.81
C GLY A 57 13.64 6.33 -3.05
N LEU A 58 14.53 5.42 -3.49
CA LEU A 58 15.96 5.70 -3.66
C LEU A 58 16.31 6.54 -4.90
N GLN A 59 15.61 6.32 -6.02
CA GLN A 59 15.84 7.09 -7.26
C GLN A 59 14.97 8.35 -7.30
N ARG A 60 13.72 8.22 -6.85
CA ARG A 60 12.77 9.32 -6.71
C ARG A 60 12.03 9.17 -5.39
N PRO A 61 11.91 10.23 -4.57
CA PRO A 61 11.20 10.14 -3.31
C PRO A 61 9.76 9.70 -3.50
N ARG A 62 9.31 8.78 -2.65
CA ARG A 62 7.90 8.41 -2.53
C ARG A 62 7.35 9.00 -1.25
N HIS A 63 6.20 9.64 -1.36
CA HIS A 63 5.64 10.42 -0.26
C HIS A 63 4.38 9.81 0.30
N TRP A 64 4.18 10.05 1.60
CA TRP A 64 2.99 9.75 2.37
C TRP A 64 2.69 10.93 3.28
N TYR A 65 1.46 10.99 3.80
CA TYR A 65 1.21 11.82 4.97
C TYR A 65 1.44 11.01 6.23
N HIS A 66 2.33 11.48 7.10
CA HIS A 66 2.39 11.05 8.50
C HIS A 66 1.18 11.63 9.25
N VAL A 67 0.42 10.76 9.90
CA VAL A 67 -0.76 11.10 10.71
C VAL A 67 -0.33 11.29 12.16
N GLY A 68 -0.07 12.54 12.52
CA GLY A 68 0.33 12.95 13.87
C GLY A 68 -0.85 13.34 14.75
N CYS A 69 -0.53 13.77 15.97
CA CYS A 69 -1.47 14.35 16.92
C CYS A 69 -0.84 15.55 17.60
N VAL A 70 -1.60 16.65 17.69
CA VAL A 70 -1.26 17.81 18.50
C VAL A 70 -2.32 18.01 19.57
N VAL A 71 -1.90 18.50 20.73
CA VAL A 71 -2.76 18.82 21.86
C VAL A 71 -2.73 20.32 22.10
N HIS A 72 -3.89 20.96 22.01
CA HIS A 72 -4.10 22.33 22.45
C HIS A 72 -4.70 22.29 23.85
N ALA A 73 -3.98 22.84 24.82
CA ALA A 73 -4.43 22.97 26.19
C ALA A 73 -4.45 24.43 26.60
N ALA A 74 -5.57 24.90 27.13
CA ALA A 74 -5.73 26.21 27.76
C ALA A 74 -6.42 25.98 29.11
N PRO A 75 -5.65 25.74 30.19
CA PRO A 75 -6.20 25.42 31.52
C PRO A 75 -7.17 26.48 32.04
N GLU A 76 -6.89 27.76 31.79
CA GLU A 76 -7.71 28.90 32.20
C GLU A 76 -9.10 28.88 31.52
N LEU A 77 -9.20 28.25 30.36
CA LEU A 77 -10.45 28.04 29.62
C LEU A 77 -11.03 26.63 29.83
N SER A 78 -10.41 25.81 30.69
CA SER A 78 -10.74 24.38 30.84
C SER A 78 -10.77 23.62 29.50
N LEU A 79 -9.94 24.04 28.55
CA LEU A 79 -9.91 23.48 27.20
C LEU A 79 -8.75 22.52 27.05
N PHE A 80 -9.06 21.30 26.62
CA PHE A 80 -8.09 20.28 26.21
C PHE A 80 -8.60 19.62 24.93
N HIS A 81 -7.97 19.93 23.81
CA HIS A 81 -8.41 19.47 22.50
C HIS A 81 -7.28 18.76 21.76
N ARG A 82 -7.52 17.50 21.40
CA ARG A 82 -6.60 16.69 20.59
C ARG A 82 -7.02 16.77 19.13
N GLN A 83 -6.08 17.07 18.25
CA GLN A 83 -6.35 17.16 16.81
C GLN A 83 -5.34 16.31 16.05
N HIS A 84 -5.83 15.61 15.01
CA HIS A 84 -4.96 14.90 14.07
C HIS A 84 -4.31 15.88 13.10
N THR A 85 -3.07 15.60 12.73
CA THR A 85 -2.30 16.38 11.78
C THR A 85 -1.78 15.51 10.65
N LEU A 86 -1.57 16.10 9.48
CA LEU A 86 -0.96 15.47 8.32
C LEU A 86 0.33 16.23 8.00
N LEU A 87 1.45 15.51 7.92
CA LEU A 87 2.72 16.05 7.47
C LEU A 87 3.24 15.21 6.30
N LEU A 88 3.46 15.87 5.16
CA LEU A 88 4.00 15.20 3.98
C LEU A 88 5.47 14.83 4.23
N GLY A 89 5.79 13.55 4.06
CA GLY A 89 7.14 13.02 4.29
C GLY A 89 7.42 11.82 3.40
N ASN A 90 8.58 11.21 3.59
CA ASN A 90 9.08 10.08 2.80
C ASN A 90 9.78 9.05 3.71
N ASP A 91 9.18 8.81 4.88
CA ASP A 91 9.77 8.07 6.00
C ASP A 91 10.07 6.61 5.68
N HIS A 92 9.40 6.04 4.66
CA HIS A 92 9.61 4.67 4.19
C HIS A 92 10.61 4.56 3.03
N THR A 93 11.38 5.61 2.72
CA THR A 93 12.48 5.51 1.76
C THR A 93 13.45 4.41 2.17
N GLY A 94 13.78 3.52 1.23
CA GLY A 94 14.64 2.36 1.44
C GLY A 94 13.91 1.09 1.90
N ALA A 95 12.62 1.16 2.22
CA ALA A 95 11.85 -0.03 2.57
C ALA A 95 11.54 -0.90 1.33
N SER A 96 11.40 -2.21 1.54
CA SER A 96 10.76 -3.09 0.55
C SER A 96 9.25 -2.89 0.58
N GLU A 97 8.57 -3.13 -0.54
CA GLU A 97 7.12 -3.00 -0.62
C GLU A 97 6.45 -4.28 -1.13
N LEU A 98 5.40 -4.71 -0.44
CA LEU A 98 4.43 -5.68 -0.95
C LEU A 98 3.39 -4.94 -1.80
N ALA A 99 3.49 -5.06 -3.11
CA ALA A 99 2.72 -4.30 -4.10
C ALA A 99 1.99 -5.21 -5.09
N GLU A 100 1.11 -4.61 -5.90
CA GLU A 100 0.48 -5.24 -7.08
C GLU A 100 -0.09 -6.63 -6.80
N ARG A 101 -0.67 -6.80 -5.61
CA ARG A 101 -1.41 -8.02 -5.26
C ARG A 101 -2.67 -8.12 -6.12
N ALA A 102 -2.93 -9.30 -6.68
CA ALA A 102 -4.14 -9.55 -7.46
C ALA A 102 -4.50 -11.04 -7.44
N HIS A 103 -5.79 -11.36 -7.54
CA HIS A 103 -6.26 -12.75 -7.51
C HIS A 103 -7.29 -13.02 -8.60
N ALA A 104 -7.45 -14.30 -8.92
CA ALA A 104 -8.43 -14.77 -9.89
C ALA A 104 -9.85 -14.38 -9.46
N PRO A 105 -10.73 -14.01 -10.40
CA PRO A 105 -12.13 -13.76 -10.09
C PRO A 105 -12.78 -15.04 -9.56
N GLY A 106 -13.71 -14.90 -8.62
CA GLY A 106 -14.44 -16.02 -8.03
C GLY A 106 -13.72 -16.77 -6.90
N LEU A 107 -12.49 -16.38 -6.55
CA LEU A 107 -11.80 -16.91 -5.38
C LEU A 107 -12.51 -16.42 -4.10
N ASP A 108 -13.03 -17.33 -3.28
CA ASP A 108 -13.69 -16.96 -2.02
C ASP A 108 -12.70 -16.37 -0.99
N ALA A 109 -13.23 -15.75 0.07
CA ALA A 109 -12.41 -15.08 1.08
C ALA A 109 -11.43 -16.03 1.81
N ALA A 110 -11.80 -17.30 2.03
CA ALA A 110 -10.96 -18.27 2.72
C ALA A 110 -9.80 -18.75 1.83
N ALA A 111 -10.09 -19.00 0.55
CA ALA A 111 -9.10 -19.33 -0.47
C ALA A 111 -8.16 -18.15 -0.72
N GLN A 112 -8.68 -16.92 -0.83
CA GLN A 112 -7.87 -15.70 -0.90
C GLN A 112 -6.92 -15.59 0.30
N ALA A 113 -7.43 -15.68 1.53
CA ALA A 113 -6.60 -15.62 2.73
C ALA A 113 -5.52 -16.70 2.74
N SER A 114 -5.84 -17.92 2.31
CA SER A 114 -4.87 -19.02 2.24
C SER A 114 -3.80 -18.79 1.18
N ALA A 115 -4.16 -18.24 0.01
CA ALA A 115 -3.22 -17.92 -1.06
C ALA A 115 -2.30 -16.77 -0.63
N TRP A 116 -2.84 -15.74 0.00
CA TRP A 116 -2.08 -14.60 0.52
C TRP A 116 -1.07 -15.00 1.58
N ARG A 117 -1.43 -15.92 2.49
CA ARG A 117 -0.49 -16.48 3.46
C ARG A 117 0.68 -17.18 2.78
N ALA A 118 0.41 -18.07 1.82
CA ALA A 118 1.46 -18.75 1.07
C ALA A 118 2.40 -17.77 0.32
N LEU A 119 1.82 -16.72 -0.29
CA LEU A 119 2.59 -15.67 -0.95
C LEU A 119 3.40 -14.81 0.02
N LEU A 120 2.88 -14.51 1.21
CA LEU A 120 3.61 -13.78 2.25
C LEU A 120 4.78 -14.59 2.79
N ASP A 121 4.62 -15.90 2.98
CA ASP A 121 5.72 -16.77 3.42
C ASP A 121 6.85 -16.80 2.39
N ALA A 122 6.51 -17.00 1.10
CA ALA A 122 7.49 -16.94 0.02
C ALA A 122 8.12 -15.54 -0.14
N ALA A 123 7.36 -14.47 0.06
CA ALA A 123 7.89 -13.10 0.04
C ALA A 123 8.88 -12.88 1.18
N ARG A 124 8.58 -13.37 2.39
CA ARG A 124 9.49 -13.30 3.54
C ARG A 124 10.78 -14.06 3.26
N GLU A 125 10.70 -15.28 2.73
CA GLU A 125 11.88 -16.08 2.36
C GLU A 125 12.75 -15.35 1.33
N HIS A 126 12.14 -14.79 0.28
CA HIS A 126 12.86 -13.97 -0.71
C HIS A 126 13.55 -12.77 -0.06
N LEU A 127 12.82 -12.01 0.78
CA LEU A 127 13.34 -10.83 1.47
C LEU A 127 14.48 -11.17 2.45
N GLN A 128 14.42 -12.33 3.12
CA GLN A 128 15.49 -12.83 3.97
C GLN A 128 16.72 -13.20 3.14
N ALA A 129 16.53 -13.93 2.04
CA ALA A 129 17.62 -14.35 1.15
C ALA A 129 18.33 -13.15 0.49
N THR A 130 17.60 -12.06 0.24
CA THR A 130 18.11 -10.86 -0.42
C THR A 130 18.29 -9.68 0.54
N ARG A 131 18.27 -9.91 1.86
CA ARG A 131 18.31 -8.86 2.91
C ARG A 131 19.45 -7.86 2.72
N ALA A 132 20.62 -8.33 2.29
CA ALA A 132 21.79 -7.48 2.05
C ALA A 132 21.54 -6.38 0.99
N LEU A 133 20.57 -6.58 0.10
CA LEU A 133 20.21 -5.64 -0.96
C LEU A 133 19.13 -4.64 -0.54
N GLN A 134 18.36 -4.92 0.52
CA GLN A 134 17.11 -4.19 0.78
C GLN A 134 16.76 -3.85 2.23
N GLY A 135 17.60 -4.25 3.20
CA GLY A 135 17.38 -3.91 4.60
C GLY A 135 16.23 -4.71 5.22
N GLY A 136 15.66 -4.19 6.31
CA GLY A 136 14.70 -4.93 7.14
C GLY A 136 13.28 -4.37 7.18
N ARG A 137 13.03 -3.12 6.77
CA ARG A 137 11.68 -2.53 6.81
C ARG A 137 10.88 -2.97 5.58
N VAL A 138 9.66 -3.46 5.81
CA VAL A 138 8.73 -3.86 4.74
C VAL A 138 7.41 -3.15 4.94
N ILE A 139 6.87 -2.58 3.86
CA ILE A 139 5.57 -1.91 3.88
C ILE A 139 4.58 -2.55 2.91
N ALA A 140 3.29 -2.30 3.14
CA ALA A 140 2.20 -2.59 2.21
C ALA A 140 1.19 -1.43 2.25
N GLU A 141 0.92 -0.83 1.09
CA GLU A 141 -0.18 0.12 0.95
C GLU A 141 -1.50 -0.60 0.73
N LEU A 142 -2.54 -0.17 1.44
CA LEU A 142 -3.90 -0.63 1.23
C LEU A 142 -4.68 0.47 0.48
N PRO A 143 -5.50 0.10 -0.53
CA PRO A 143 -6.32 1.07 -1.24
C PRO A 143 -7.25 1.78 -0.27
N GLY A 144 -7.39 3.10 -0.41
CA GLY A 144 -8.29 3.92 0.40
C GLY A 144 -9.76 3.80 -0.02
N LEU A 145 -10.65 4.44 0.75
CA LEU A 145 -12.08 4.48 0.43
C LEU A 145 -12.37 5.22 -0.87
N ARG A 146 -13.37 4.73 -1.60
CA ARG A 146 -13.97 5.40 -2.76
C ARG A 146 -15.46 5.61 -2.51
N ASP A 147 -16.00 6.74 -2.96
CA ASP A 147 -17.43 7.03 -2.92
C ASP A 147 -18.19 6.23 -3.99
N ALA A 148 -19.52 6.39 -4.03
CA ALA A 148 -20.37 5.69 -5.00
C ALA A 148 -20.07 6.06 -6.47
N GLN A 149 -19.34 7.15 -6.72
CA GLN A 149 -18.89 7.58 -8.05
C GLN A 149 -17.43 7.15 -8.32
N GLY A 150 -16.82 6.36 -7.44
CA GLY A 150 -15.44 5.89 -7.58
C GLY A 150 -14.38 6.93 -7.18
N ARG A 151 -14.76 8.08 -6.60
CA ARG A 151 -13.84 9.16 -6.24
C ARG A 151 -13.34 8.97 -4.81
N SER A 152 -12.09 9.35 -4.51
CA SER A 152 -11.61 9.35 -3.13
C SER A 152 -12.18 10.54 -2.35
N PRO A 153 -12.87 10.31 -1.21
CA PRO A 153 -13.27 11.40 -0.31
C PRO A 153 -12.07 12.18 0.23
N PHE A 154 -10.94 11.50 0.47
CA PHE A 154 -9.70 12.13 0.93
C PHE A 154 -9.14 13.09 -0.12
N TRP A 155 -9.01 12.65 -1.39
CA TRP A 155 -8.59 13.52 -2.49
C TRP A 155 -9.49 14.75 -2.62
N GLN A 156 -10.81 14.54 -2.50
CA GLN A 156 -11.80 15.62 -2.57
C GLN A 156 -11.68 16.59 -1.38
N GLY A 157 -11.19 16.16 -0.21
CA GLY A 157 -11.00 17.06 0.92
C GLY A 157 -9.67 17.80 0.93
N LEU A 158 -8.64 17.28 0.26
CA LEU A 158 -7.28 17.82 0.32
C LEU A 158 -6.68 18.03 -1.08
N GLY A 159 -6.39 16.94 -1.80
CA GLY A 159 -5.60 16.99 -3.03
C GLY A 159 -6.19 17.84 -4.16
N ARG A 160 -7.53 17.87 -4.30
CA ARG A 160 -8.21 18.64 -5.36
C ARG A 160 -7.90 20.15 -5.34
N HIS A 161 -7.52 20.69 -4.18
CA HIS A 161 -7.21 22.10 -4.01
C HIS A 161 -5.86 22.48 -4.61
N PHE A 162 -4.99 21.50 -4.87
CA PHE A 162 -3.67 21.66 -5.45
C PHE A 162 -3.58 21.11 -6.88
N HIS A 163 -4.43 20.13 -7.21
CA HIS A 163 -4.57 19.59 -8.56
C HIS A 163 -6.04 19.26 -8.85
N ALA A 164 -6.66 20.04 -9.74
CA ALA A 164 -8.10 19.91 -10.06
C ALA A 164 -8.44 18.66 -10.89
N GLY A 165 -7.45 18.02 -11.53
CA GLY A 165 -7.66 16.82 -12.33
C GLY A 165 -7.81 15.55 -11.49
N ASP A 166 -8.21 14.47 -12.15
CA ASP A 166 -8.32 13.14 -11.55
C ASP A 166 -6.92 12.55 -11.27
N PRO A 167 -6.57 12.24 -10.01
CA PRO A 167 -5.28 11.66 -9.69
C PRO A 167 -5.11 10.27 -10.31
N ASP A 168 -6.18 9.49 -10.47
CA ASP A 168 -6.09 8.15 -11.07
C ASP A 168 -5.69 8.25 -12.55
N ALA A 169 -6.16 9.28 -13.27
CA ALA A 169 -5.72 9.56 -14.64
C ALA A 169 -4.24 9.96 -14.73
N VAL A 170 -3.73 10.71 -13.74
CA VAL A 170 -2.29 11.04 -13.66
C VAL A 170 -1.46 9.77 -13.43
N LEU A 171 -1.89 8.90 -12.51
CA LEU A 171 -1.24 7.63 -12.22
C LEU A 171 -1.30 6.67 -13.40
N GLN A 172 -2.40 6.62 -14.16
CA GLN A 172 -2.49 5.81 -15.38
C GLN A 172 -1.52 6.28 -16.46
N ARG A 173 -1.35 7.60 -16.62
CA ARG A 173 -0.47 8.15 -17.66
C ARG A 173 1.01 8.06 -17.31
N LEU A 174 1.36 8.21 -16.04
CA LEU A 174 2.74 8.40 -15.59
C LEU A 174 3.25 7.30 -14.66
N GLY A 175 2.41 6.34 -14.27
CA GLY A 175 2.76 5.26 -13.35
C GLY A 175 3.31 5.77 -12.03
N LEU A 176 4.41 5.19 -11.57
CA LEU A 176 5.10 5.56 -10.32
C LEU A 176 5.56 7.02 -10.32
N ASP A 177 5.93 7.57 -11.48
CA ASP A 177 6.34 8.97 -11.59
C ASP A 177 5.19 9.95 -11.34
N GLY A 178 3.95 9.52 -11.64
CA GLY A 178 2.75 10.29 -11.35
C GLY A 178 2.60 10.60 -9.87
N ARG A 179 2.94 9.66 -8.97
CA ARG A 179 2.89 9.87 -7.52
C ARG A 179 3.86 10.95 -7.05
N ALA A 180 5.10 10.92 -7.54
CA ALA A 180 6.10 11.93 -7.19
C ALA A 180 5.69 13.33 -7.69
N GLN A 181 5.08 13.41 -8.87
CA GLN A 181 4.57 14.68 -9.40
C GLN A 181 3.38 15.22 -8.60
N LEU A 182 2.41 14.37 -8.25
CA LEU A 182 1.30 14.77 -7.38
C LEU A 182 1.81 15.24 -6.01
N ALA A 183 2.77 14.52 -5.42
CA ALA A 183 3.39 14.90 -4.15
C ALA A 183 4.06 16.28 -4.19
N ALA A 184 4.68 16.64 -5.32
CA ALA A 184 5.31 17.96 -5.48
C ALA A 184 4.32 19.13 -5.42
N LEU A 185 3.02 18.87 -5.65
CA LEU A 185 1.95 19.86 -5.56
C LEU A 185 1.32 19.93 -4.15
N MET A 186 1.56 18.92 -3.32
CA MET A 186 0.93 18.80 -2.00
C MET A 186 1.57 19.77 -0.97
N PRO A 187 0.82 20.19 0.06
CA PRO A 187 1.33 21.08 1.10
C PRO A 187 2.46 20.41 1.89
N ARG A 188 3.56 21.14 2.10
CA ARG A 188 4.73 20.67 2.87
C ARG A 188 4.63 20.99 4.36
N GLN A 189 3.81 21.97 4.71
CA GLN A 189 3.49 22.34 6.09
C GLN A 189 2.48 21.36 6.71
N VAL A 190 2.42 21.36 8.04
CA VAL A 190 1.43 20.59 8.79
C VAL A 190 0.01 21.04 8.43
N VAL A 191 -0.84 20.08 8.05
CA VAL A 191 -2.27 20.28 7.80
C VAL A 191 -3.05 19.69 8.95
N TYR A 192 -3.91 20.47 9.59
CA TYR A 192 -4.85 19.95 10.59
C TYR A 192 -5.97 19.18 9.88
N ALA A 193 -6.22 17.94 10.32
CA ALA A 193 -7.30 17.13 9.76
C ALA A 193 -8.67 17.84 9.88
N SER A 194 -8.85 18.66 10.91
CA SER A 194 -10.07 19.46 11.12
C SER A 194 -10.34 20.50 10.02
N PHE A 195 -9.36 20.84 9.18
CA PHE A 195 -9.57 21.70 8.01
C PHE A 195 -10.13 20.94 6.80
N LEU A 196 -10.11 19.60 6.84
CA LEU A 196 -10.67 18.78 5.79
C LEU A 196 -12.17 18.59 5.97
N SER A 197 -12.86 18.22 4.89
CA SER A 197 -14.27 17.85 4.98
C SER A 197 -14.49 16.66 5.92
N PRO A 198 -15.67 16.52 6.56
CA PRO A 198 -15.96 15.36 7.41
C PRO A 198 -15.77 14.02 6.70
N ALA A 199 -16.11 13.94 5.41
CA ALA A 199 -15.91 12.74 4.61
C ALA A 199 -14.42 12.42 4.38
N ALA A 200 -13.57 13.43 4.19
CA ALA A 200 -12.13 13.23 4.07
C ALA A 200 -11.50 12.80 5.39
N GLN A 201 -11.92 13.41 6.51
CA GLN A 201 -11.49 13.00 7.85
C GLN A 201 -11.86 11.54 8.13
N ALA A 202 -13.10 11.15 7.80
CA ALA A 202 -13.56 9.77 7.97
C ALA A 202 -12.84 8.77 7.05
N ALA A 203 -12.31 9.20 5.92
CA ALA A 203 -11.57 8.34 4.99
C ALA A 203 -10.10 8.14 5.38
N MET A 204 -9.54 9.00 6.26
CA MET A 204 -8.15 8.89 6.70
C MET A 204 -7.87 7.52 7.34
N ALA A 205 -6.85 6.83 6.83
CA ALA A 205 -6.42 5.51 7.27
C ALA A 205 -7.48 4.40 7.17
N GLN A 206 -8.53 4.61 6.36
CA GLN A 206 -9.53 3.59 6.10
C GLN A 206 -9.22 2.84 4.80
N ALA A 207 -9.04 1.53 4.90
CA ALA A 207 -8.87 0.67 3.74
C ALA A 207 -10.22 0.40 3.05
N ALA A 208 -10.21 0.25 1.72
CA ALA A 208 -11.36 -0.18 0.95
C ALA A 208 -11.86 -1.55 1.45
N PRO A 209 -13.19 -1.81 1.45
CA PRO A 209 -13.74 -3.09 1.86
C PRO A 209 -13.14 -4.30 1.10
N SER A 210 -12.79 -4.12 -0.17
CA SER A 210 -12.13 -5.13 -1.00
C SER A 210 -10.75 -5.55 -0.49
N ALA A 211 -10.09 -4.73 0.33
CA ALA A 211 -8.79 -5.03 0.92
C ALA A 211 -8.89 -5.75 2.28
N ARG A 212 -10.10 -6.04 2.78
CA ARG A 212 -10.29 -6.58 4.14
C ARG A 212 -9.50 -7.87 4.38
N VAL A 213 -9.62 -8.85 3.48
CA VAL A 213 -8.92 -10.13 3.60
C VAL A 213 -7.40 -9.93 3.62
N TRP A 214 -6.89 -9.00 2.80
CA TRP A 214 -5.47 -8.68 2.77
C TRP A 214 -4.99 -8.00 4.05
N MET A 215 -5.76 -7.02 4.55
CA MET A 215 -5.46 -6.33 5.80
C MET A 215 -5.39 -7.30 6.99
N ASP A 216 -6.38 -8.20 7.09
CA ASP A 216 -6.41 -9.21 8.15
C ASP A 216 -5.22 -10.18 8.01
N THR A 217 -4.88 -10.58 6.78
CA THR A 217 -3.73 -11.46 6.50
C THR A 217 -2.39 -10.79 6.85
N LEU A 218 -2.24 -9.49 6.55
CA LEU A 218 -1.08 -8.69 6.94
C LEU A 218 -0.97 -8.56 8.47
N ALA A 219 -2.07 -8.22 9.14
CA ALA A 219 -2.12 -8.10 10.59
C ALA A 219 -1.73 -9.41 11.27
N ASP A 220 -2.21 -10.53 10.73
CA ASP A 220 -1.87 -11.89 11.17
C ASP A 220 -0.38 -12.22 11.00
N ALA A 221 0.26 -11.69 9.96
CA ALA A 221 1.69 -11.79 9.69
C ALA A 221 2.54 -10.79 10.49
N GLY A 222 1.93 -9.98 11.36
CA GLY A 222 2.63 -9.04 12.25
C GLY A 222 2.77 -7.62 11.71
N PHE A 223 2.21 -7.31 10.54
CA PHE A 223 2.18 -5.93 10.05
C PHE A 223 1.25 -5.07 10.89
N ARG A 224 1.59 -3.80 11.07
CA ARG A 224 0.82 -2.82 11.84
C ARG A 224 0.70 -1.53 11.05
N TYR A 225 -0.35 -0.75 11.34
CA TYR A 225 -0.49 0.58 10.78
C TYR A 225 0.71 1.46 11.17
N SER A 226 1.39 2.05 10.18
CA SER A 226 2.63 2.79 10.38
C SER A 226 2.41 4.26 10.73
N HIS A 227 1.16 4.68 11.00
CA HIS A 227 0.77 6.09 11.09
C HIS A 227 0.99 6.88 9.79
N HIS A 228 0.97 6.21 8.63
CA HIS A 228 1.08 6.85 7.33
C HIS A 228 -0.11 6.52 6.44
N ILE A 229 -0.53 7.49 5.63
CA ILE A 229 -1.59 7.32 4.62
C ILE A 229 -1.11 7.73 3.23
N ASP A 230 -1.66 7.10 2.20
CA ASP A 230 -1.43 7.46 0.80
C ASP A 230 -1.90 8.90 0.53
N ILE A 231 -1.13 9.64 -0.28
CA ILE A 231 -1.36 11.06 -0.58
C ILE A 231 -2.59 11.30 -1.48
N VAL A 232 -3.05 10.28 -2.19
CA VAL A 232 -4.16 10.34 -3.13
C VAL A 232 -5.44 9.93 -2.44
N ASP A 233 -5.50 8.71 -1.92
CA ASP A 233 -6.75 8.12 -1.46
C ASP A 233 -6.92 8.02 0.06
N GLY A 234 -5.88 8.37 0.82
CA GLY A 234 -5.89 8.32 2.28
C GLY A 234 -5.85 6.89 2.85
N GLY A 235 -5.61 5.88 2.01
CA GLY A 235 -5.49 4.49 2.41
C GLY A 235 -4.31 4.26 3.35
N PRO A 236 -4.43 3.35 4.34
CA PRO A 236 -3.40 3.15 5.34
C PRO A 236 -2.17 2.42 4.78
N VAL A 237 -1.00 2.80 5.28
CA VAL A 237 0.25 2.07 5.09
C VAL A 237 0.46 1.15 6.29
N PHE A 238 0.68 -0.14 6.01
CA PHE A 238 1.05 -1.11 7.01
C PHE A 238 2.54 -1.39 6.90
N GLU A 239 3.22 -1.59 8.03
CA GLU A 239 4.64 -1.89 8.08
C GLU A 239 4.96 -3.05 9.03
N THR A 240 6.10 -3.68 8.79
CA THR A 240 6.77 -4.59 9.72
C THR A 240 8.28 -4.51 9.54
N HIS A 241 9.02 -5.17 10.42
CA HIS A 241 10.44 -5.44 10.24
C HIS A 241 10.65 -6.92 9.98
N LEU A 242 11.57 -7.30 9.09
CA LEU A 242 11.86 -8.70 8.75
C LEU A 242 12.23 -9.55 9.97
N ASP A 243 12.84 -8.96 10.99
CA ASP A 243 13.18 -9.64 12.24
C ASP A 243 11.96 -9.93 13.12
N SER A 244 10.92 -9.11 12.98
CA SER A 244 9.65 -9.22 13.73
C SER A 244 8.56 -9.92 12.91
N TRP A 245 8.80 -10.14 11.61
CA TRP A 245 7.87 -10.80 10.72
C TRP A 245 7.87 -12.30 11.02
N CYS A 246 6.99 -12.70 11.94
CA CYS A 246 6.86 -14.07 12.37
C CYS A 246 6.40 -14.96 11.20
N ALA A 247 7.17 -16.02 10.95
CA ALA A 247 6.59 -17.22 10.37
C ALA A 247 5.59 -17.80 11.36
N ARG A 248 4.31 -17.85 11.00
CA ARG A 248 3.42 -18.76 11.71
C ARG A 248 3.93 -20.17 11.43
N ARG A 249 4.24 -20.90 12.50
CA ARG A 249 4.53 -22.33 12.46
C ARG A 249 3.29 -23.13 12.10
#